data_AF-A0A7X8QD01-F1
#
_entry.id   AF-A0A7X8QD01-F1
#
_cell.length_a   1.000
_cell.length_b   1.000
_cell.length_c   1.000
_cell.angle_alpha   90.00
_cell.angle_beta   90.00
_cell.angle_gamma   90.00
#
_symmetry.space_group_name_H-M   'P 1'
#
loop_
_entity.id
_entity.type
_entity.pdbx_description
1 polymer ?
#
loop_
_entity_poly.entity_id
_entity_poly.type
_entity_poly.pdbx_seq_one_letter_code
_entity_poly.pdbx_strand_id
1 'polypeptide(L)'
;MQKAIKITEKIYWIGGNDRETDLFEGLWTLPKGVSYNAYLINDEKTAIIDTIKSGNLSDYIERLTSVLPEGRGIDYLIVDHMEPDHSGSIRMLRHLYPEMKIVGNKKTVEMIDAFYRITDNIIEVKEGDVLDLGHHKVTFAMIPMVHWPESMVTYDTTDGVLFSTDAFGGFSALEGGIFDDELDMVHYEYEIL
;
A
#
# COMPACT_ATOMS: atom_id res chain seq x y z
N MET A 1 15.75 12.92 -4.06
CA MET A 1 15.92 11.81 -3.10
C MET A 1 15.03 12.04 -1.89
N GLN A 2 13.77 11.71 -2.08
CA GLN A 2 12.82 11.49 -1.01
C GLN A 2 13.28 10.32 -0.14
N LYS A 3 13.06 10.39 1.17
CA LYS A 3 13.40 9.32 2.12
C LYS A 3 12.14 8.70 2.69
N ALA A 4 12.09 7.38 2.78
CA ALA A 4 10.97 6.73 3.46
C ALA A 4 10.86 7.23 4.92
N ILE A 5 9.63 7.28 5.43
CA ILE A 5 9.37 7.70 6.80
C ILE A 5 9.20 6.45 7.65
N LYS A 6 9.90 6.41 8.78
CA LYS A 6 9.88 5.28 9.70
C LYS A 6 8.58 5.29 10.50
N ILE A 7 7.81 4.20 10.43
CA ILE A 7 6.60 3.97 11.27
C ILE A 7 7.00 3.24 12.55
N THR A 8 7.70 2.11 12.37
CA THR A 8 8.30 1.33 13.47
C THR A 8 9.72 0.95 13.10
N GLU A 9 10.40 0.09 13.87
CA GLU A 9 11.79 -0.30 13.60
C GLU A 9 12.01 -0.88 12.18
N LYS A 10 11.01 -1.58 11.63
CA LYS A 10 11.12 -2.24 10.32
C LYS A 10 9.99 -1.89 9.35
N ILE A 11 9.00 -1.11 9.78
CA ILE A 11 7.88 -0.65 8.94
C ILE A 11 8.13 0.78 8.50
N TYR A 12 8.04 1.03 7.20
CA TYR A 12 8.31 2.33 6.59
C TYR A 12 7.18 2.75 5.66
N TRP A 13 6.76 4.00 5.73
CA TRP A 13 5.90 4.61 4.72
C TRP A 13 6.74 4.99 3.50
N ILE A 14 6.32 4.49 2.34
CA ILE A 14 6.97 4.68 1.05
C ILE A 14 6.03 5.32 0.00
N GLY A 15 4.86 5.80 0.43
CA GLY A 15 3.85 6.41 -0.42
C GLY A 15 4.25 7.73 -1.10
N GLY A 16 3.28 8.36 -1.75
CA GLY A 16 3.49 9.60 -2.52
C GLY A 16 2.29 10.53 -2.51
N ASN A 17 2.55 11.82 -2.71
CA ASN A 17 1.52 12.84 -2.85
C ASN A 17 1.19 13.07 -4.33
N ASP A 18 -0.09 13.20 -4.63
CA ASP A 18 -0.64 13.67 -5.89
C ASP A 18 -1.26 15.05 -5.67
N ARG A 19 -0.62 16.07 -6.24
CA ARG A 19 -1.11 17.46 -6.22
C ARG A 19 -1.50 17.94 -7.62
N GLU A 20 -1.54 17.04 -8.59
CA GLU A 20 -1.81 17.33 -9.99
C GLU A 20 -3.20 16.85 -10.42
N THR A 21 -3.72 15.80 -9.78
CA THR A 21 -5.08 15.32 -10.07
C THR A 21 -6.12 16.30 -9.50
N ASP A 22 -6.89 16.92 -10.40
CA ASP A 22 -7.98 17.84 -10.03
C ASP A 22 -9.21 17.09 -9.47
N LEU A 23 -9.54 15.94 -10.09
CA LEU A 23 -10.72 15.13 -9.79
C LEU A 23 -10.33 13.68 -9.52
N PHE A 24 -10.51 13.23 -8.28
CA PHE A 24 -10.41 11.81 -7.93
C PHE A 24 -11.53 11.03 -8.61
N GLU A 25 -11.17 9.95 -9.33
CA GLU A 25 -12.05 9.16 -10.20
C GLU A 25 -12.94 9.97 -11.18
N GLY A 26 -12.56 11.23 -11.47
CA GLY A 26 -13.38 12.14 -12.28
C GLY A 26 -14.64 12.65 -11.58
N LEU A 27 -14.79 12.45 -10.26
CA LEU A 27 -15.98 12.80 -9.49
C LEU A 27 -15.70 13.79 -8.36
N TRP A 28 -14.70 13.53 -7.51
CA TRP A 28 -14.45 14.33 -6.30
C TRP A 28 -13.30 15.33 -6.50
N THR A 29 -13.54 16.60 -6.19
CA THR A 29 -12.48 17.62 -6.25
C THR A 29 -11.42 17.39 -5.19
N LEU A 30 -10.15 17.54 -5.56
CA LEU A 30 -9.00 17.40 -4.65
C LEU A 30 -8.32 18.77 -4.40
N PRO A 31 -8.95 19.73 -3.68
CA PRO A 31 -8.39 21.07 -3.49
C PRO A 31 -7.03 21.09 -2.77
N LYS A 32 -6.75 20.04 -1.98
CA LYS A 32 -5.47 19.84 -1.29
C LYS A 32 -4.68 18.64 -1.80
N GLY A 33 -5.05 18.10 -2.97
CA GLY A 33 -4.48 16.87 -3.50
C GLY A 33 -4.89 15.63 -2.69
N VAL A 34 -4.19 14.52 -2.93
CA VAL A 34 -4.39 13.23 -2.24
C VAL A 34 -3.03 12.56 -2.00
N SER A 35 -2.90 11.77 -0.95
CA SER A 35 -1.76 10.88 -0.74
C SER A 35 -2.14 9.43 -1.06
N TYR A 36 -1.31 8.75 -1.84
CA TYR A 36 -1.39 7.31 -2.01
C TYR A 36 -0.41 6.66 -1.03
N ASN A 37 -0.94 5.97 -0.04
CA ASN A 37 -0.16 5.37 1.03
C ASN A 37 0.23 3.94 0.68
N ALA A 38 1.52 3.66 0.76
CA ALA A 38 2.08 2.33 0.60
C ALA A 38 3.18 2.14 1.63
N TYR A 39 3.40 0.90 2.05
CA TYR A 39 4.30 0.59 3.16
C TYR A 39 5.29 -0.51 2.80
N LEU A 40 6.47 -0.46 3.42
CA LEU A 40 7.49 -1.50 3.34
C LEU A 40 7.72 -2.09 4.73
N ILE A 41 7.61 -3.41 4.84
CA ILE A 41 8.10 -4.19 5.96
C ILE A 41 9.45 -4.80 5.55
N ASN A 42 10.55 -4.24 6.06
CA ASN A 42 11.91 -4.69 5.75
C ASN A 42 12.40 -5.66 6.83
N ASP A 43 11.99 -6.92 6.72
CA ASP A 43 12.30 -7.97 7.69
C ASP A 43 13.22 -9.08 7.12
N GLU A 44 13.19 -10.30 7.63
CA GLU A 44 13.88 -11.45 7.01
C GLU A 44 13.33 -11.71 5.60
N LYS A 45 12.02 -11.53 5.41
CA LYS A 45 11.36 -11.39 4.12
C LYS A 45 10.85 -9.97 3.95
N THR A 46 11.07 -9.39 2.78
CA THR A 46 10.62 -8.03 2.48
C THR A 46 9.20 -8.07 1.93
N ALA A 47 8.28 -7.32 2.52
CA ALA A 47 6.91 -7.18 2.01
C ALA A 47 6.56 -5.71 1.75
N ILE A 48 5.95 -5.43 0.60
CA ILE A 48 5.28 -4.17 0.33
C ILE A 48 3.78 -4.36 0.60
N ILE A 49 3.13 -3.39 1.24
CA ILE A 49 1.68 -3.30 1.40
C ILE A 49 1.16 -2.23 0.45
N ASP A 50 0.32 -2.65 -0.51
CA ASP A 50 -0.23 -1.87 -1.60
C ASP A 50 0.81 -1.12 -2.46
N THR A 51 0.34 -0.51 -3.54
CA THR A 51 1.15 0.34 -4.41
C THR A 51 0.53 1.72 -4.51
N ILE A 52 0.90 2.48 -5.54
CA ILE A 52 0.38 3.81 -5.80
C ILE A 52 -0.17 3.90 -7.22
N LYS A 53 -0.92 4.97 -7.51
CA LYS A 53 -1.26 5.37 -8.88
C LYS A 53 -0.01 5.48 -9.76
N SER A 54 -0.10 4.96 -10.98
CA SER A 54 1.03 4.84 -11.93
C SER A 54 1.70 6.15 -12.38
N GLY A 55 1.14 7.33 -12.04
CA GLY A 55 1.71 8.64 -12.37
C GLY A 55 2.84 9.10 -11.44
N ASN A 56 2.88 8.62 -10.20
CA ASN A 56 3.75 9.16 -9.13
C ASN A 56 4.93 8.26 -8.76
N LEU A 57 5.53 7.60 -9.75
CA LEU A 57 6.49 6.51 -9.54
C LEU A 57 7.84 6.94 -8.97
N SER A 58 8.30 8.16 -9.27
CA SER A 58 9.64 8.61 -8.90
C SER A 58 9.83 8.66 -7.38
N ASP A 59 8.93 9.35 -6.69
CA ASP A 59 8.99 9.51 -5.23
C ASP A 59 8.84 8.16 -4.52
N TYR A 60 7.94 7.31 -5.02
CA TYR A 60 7.70 5.96 -4.50
C TYR A 60 8.97 5.08 -4.59
N ILE A 61 9.64 5.05 -5.75
CA ILE A 61 10.87 4.28 -5.93
C ILE A 61 12.04 4.88 -5.14
N GLU A 62 12.17 6.21 -5.08
CA GLU A 62 13.19 6.87 -4.25
C GLU A 62 13.03 6.49 -2.78
N ARG A 63 11.79 6.51 -2.25
CA ARG A 63 11.53 6.09 -0.86
C ARG A 63 11.80 4.61 -0.67
N LEU A 64 11.28 3.73 -1.54
CA LEU A 64 11.51 2.28 -1.46
C LEU A 64 13.01 1.95 -1.39
N THR A 65 13.79 2.49 -2.33
CA THR A 65 15.23 2.23 -2.41
C THR A 65 16.03 2.90 -1.30
N SER A 66 15.49 3.94 -0.63
CA SER A 66 16.18 4.60 0.49
C SER A 66 16.29 3.72 1.75
N VAL A 67 15.43 2.71 1.88
CA VAL A 67 15.38 1.81 3.05
C VAL A 67 15.60 0.34 2.69
N LEU A 68 15.63 0.01 1.41
CA LEU A 68 15.96 -1.32 0.92
C LEU A 68 17.48 -1.44 0.71
N PRO A 69 18.18 -2.36 1.40
CA PRO A 69 19.61 -2.59 1.19
C PRO A 69 19.94 -2.87 -0.29
N GLU A 70 21.12 -2.43 -0.73
CA GLU A 70 21.57 -2.66 -2.11
C GLU A 70 21.57 -4.16 -2.46
N GLY A 71 21.01 -4.51 -3.62
CA GLY A 71 20.89 -5.89 -4.09
C GLY A 71 19.81 -6.72 -3.37
N ARG A 72 19.09 -6.15 -2.40
CA ARG A 72 17.96 -6.82 -1.75
C ARG A 72 16.71 -6.74 -2.63
N GLY A 73 16.05 -7.88 -2.82
CA GLY A 73 14.78 -7.98 -3.54
C GLY A 73 13.56 -7.73 -2.65
N ILE A 74 12.39 -7.81 -3.29
CA ILE A 74 11.09 -7.83 -2.63
C ILE A 74 10.54 -9.26 -2.70
N ASP A 75 10.23 -9.86 -1.55
CA ASP A 75 9.67 -11.21 -1.49
C ASP A 75 8.17 -11.19 -1.77
N TYR A 76 7.46 -10.20 -1.21
CA TYR A 76 6.00 -10.11 -1.30
C TYR A 76 5.50 -8.71 -1.66
N LEU A 77 4.45 -8.68 -2.48
CA LEU A 77 3.54 -7.54 -2.58
C LEU A 77 2.18 -7.97 -2.08
N ILE A 78 1.77 -7.47 -0.93
CA ILE A 78 0.44 -7.68 -0.36
C ILE A 78 -0.48 -6.63 -0.96
N VAL A 79 -1.56 -7.07 -1.60
CA VAL A 79 -2.54 -6.20 -2.25
C VAL A 79 -3.86 -6.32 -1.49
N ASP A 80 -4.10 -5.33 -0.64
CA ASP A 80 -5.28 -5.24 0.21
C ASP A 80 -6.50 -4.73 -0.59
N HIS A 81 -6.25 -3.97 -1.67
CA HIS A 81 -7.28 -3.36 -2.52
C HIS A 81 -6.82 -3.23 -3.98
N MET A 82 -7.72 -3.49 -4.94
CA MET A 82 -7.38 -3.55 -6.36
C MET A 82 -7.69 -2.27 -7.14
N GLU A 83 -8.25 -1.24 -6.52
CA GLU A 83 -8.49 0.01 -7.22
C GLU A 83 -7.18 0.64 -7.76
N PRO A 84 -7.16 1.22 -8.99
CA PRO A 84 -5.90 1.58 -9.66
C PRO A 84 -5.02 2.63 -8.97
N ASP A 85 -5.52 3.35 -7.98
CA ASP A 85 -4.74 4.23 -7.13
C ASP A 85 -3.96 3.48 -6.04
N HIS A 86 -4.39 2.27 -5.66
CA HIS A 86 -3.64 1.30 -4.84
C HIS A 86 -2.86 0.29 -5.67
N SER A 87 -3.35 -0.08 -6.86
CA SER A 87 -2.83 -1.22 -7.63
C SER A 87 -2.10 -0.82 -8.92
N GLY A 88 -2.14 0.48 -9.28
CA GLY A 88 -1.67 1.00 -10.57
C GLY A 88 -0.19 0.75 -10.87
N SER A 89 0.63 0.47 -9.85
CA SER A 89 2.07 0.28 -9.99
C SER A 89 2.52 -1.19 -9.89
N ILE A 90 1.59 -2.14 -9.77
CA ILE A 90 1.89 -3.59 -9.69
C ILE A 90 2.78 -4.06 -10.85
N ARG A 91 2.45 -3.68 -12.10
CA ARG A 91 3.21 -4.12 -13.29
C ARG A 91 4.64 -3.61 -13.28
N MET A 92 4.87 -2.40 -12.75
CA MET A 92 6.20 -1.83 -12.62
C MET A 92 7.01 -2.59 -11.56
N LEU A 93 6.44 -2.78 -10.36
CA LEU A 93 7.13 -3.53 -9.31
C LEU A 93 7.50 -4.93 -9.76
N ARG A 94 6.60 -5.61 -10.46
CA ARG A 94 6.87 -6.94 -11.03
C ARG A 94 7.96 -6.93 -12.10
N HIS A 95 8.09 -5.85 -12.87
CA HIS A 95 9.20 -5.70 -13.82
C HIS A 95 10.55 -5.54 -13.09
N LEU A 96 10.57 -4.78 -12.00
CA LEU A 96 11.77 -4.54 -11.19
C LEU A 96 12.15 -5.74 -10.31
N TYR A 97 11.16 -6.47 -9.81
CA TYR A 97 11.30 -7.60 -8.90
C TYR A 97 10.52 -8.82 -9.43
N PRO A 98 11.04 -9.52 -10.46
CA PRO A 98 10.30 -10.58 -11.14
C PRO A 98 10.01 -11.82 -10.28
N GLU A 99 10.82 -12.07 -9.24
CA GLU A 99 10.65 -13.18 -8.29
C GLU A 99 9.65 -12.86 -7.16
N MET A 100 9.18 -11.61 -7.08
CA MET A 100 8.23 -11.16 -6.06
C MET A 100 6.91 -11.90 -6.20
N LYS A 101 6.34 -12.33 -5.07
CA LYS A 101 5.03 -12.98 -5.03
C LYS A 101 3.95 -11.97 -4.66
N ILE A 102 2.88 -11.92 -5.43
CA ILE A 102 1.72 -11.11 -5.10
C ILE A 102 0.83 -11.90 -4.15
N VAL A 103 0.49 -11.32 -3.01
CA VAL A 103 -0.35 -11.91 -1.98
C VAL A 103 -1.69 -11.18 -1.96
N GLY A 104 -2.78 -11.91 -2.06
CA GLY A 104 -4.13 -11.34 -2.06
C GLY A 104 -5.17 -12.43 -1.87
N ASN A 105 -6.41 -12.06 -1.61
CA ASN A 105 -7.48 -13.05 -1.50
C ASN A 105 -7.93 -13.55 -2.88
N LYS A 106 -8.83 -14.55 -2.88
CA LYS A 106 -9.35 -15.14 -4.11
C LYS A 106 -9.88 -14.09 -5.11
N LYS A 107 -10.57 -13.04 -4.62
CA LYS A 107 -11.15 -12.01 -5.48
C LYS A 107 -10.07 -11.08 -6.04
N THR A 108 -9.07 -10.74 -5.23
CA THR A 108 -7.85 -10.04 -5.67
C THR A 108 -7.19 -10.78 -6.83
N VAL A 109 -7.04 -12.11 -6.75
CA VAL A 109 -6.45 -12.93 -7.83
C VAL A 109 -7.24 -12.82 -9.14
N GLU A 110 -8.57 -12.93 -9.08
CA GLU A 110 -9.44 -12.76 -10.26
C GLU A 110 -9.27 -11.38 -10.90
N MET A 111 -9.17 -10.33 -10.08
CA MET A 111 -9.06 -8.94 -10.54
C MET A 111 -7.68 -8.59 -11.07
N ILE A 112 -6.62 -9.14 -10.48
CA ILE A 112 -5.24 -9.00 -10.99
C ILE A 112 -5.12 -9.56 -12.42
N ASP A 113 -5.70 -10.72 -12.70
CA ASP A 113 -5.73 -11.25 -14.07
C ASP A 113 -6.56 -10.32 -14.99
N ALA A 114 -7.74 -9.91 -14.54
CA ALA A 114 -8.62 -9.06 -15.33
C ALA A 114 -7.96 -7.70 -15.71
N PHE A 115 -7.31 -7.03 -14.76
CA PHE A 115 -6.73 -5.70 -14.94
C PHE A 115 -5.34 -5.75 -15.57
N TYR A 116 -4.51 -6.71 -15.15
CA TYR A 116 -3.07 -6.70 -15.44
C TYR A 116 -2.57 -7.94 -16.17
N ARG A 117 -3.41 -8.95 -16.41
CA ARG A 117 -3.06 -10.21 -17.09
C ARG A 117 -1.93 -10.96 -16.40
N ILE A 118 -1.90 -10.89 -15.08
CA ILE A 118 -0.94 -11.56 -14.21
C ILE A 118 -1.61 -12.81 -13.62
N THR A 119 -0.99 -13.98 -13.81
CA THR A 119 -1.59 -15.28 -13.44
C THR A 119 -0.65 -16.23 -12.70
N ASP A 120 0.57 -15.79 -12.42
CA ASP A 120 1.68 -16.55 -11.85
C ASP A 120 2.38 -15.74 -10.74
N ASN A 121 3.15 -16.43 -9.88
CA ASN A 121 3.75 -15.84 -8.67
C ASN A 121 2.70 -15.17 -7.77
N ILE A 122 1.55 -15.82 -7.59
CA ILE A 122 0.46 -15.36 -6.73
C ILE A 122 0.29 -16.32 -5.56
N ILE A 123 0.07 -15.78 -4.37
CA ILE A 123 -0.32 -16.50 -3.16
C ILE A 123 -1.75 -16.05 -2.82
N GLU A 124 -2.69 -16.97 -2.92
CA GLU A 124 -4.05 -16.77 -2.41
C GLU A 124 -4.06 -16.93 -0.89
N VAL A 125 -4.60 -15.94 -0.16
CA VAL A 125 -4.81 -15.99 1.28
C VAL A 125 -6.29 -15.95 1.66
N LYS A 126 -6.61 -16.50 2.83
CA LYS A 126 -7.93 -16.47 3.45
C LYS A 126 -7.90 -15.67 4.74
N GLU A 127 -9.07 -15.37 5.26
CA GLU A 127 -9.21 -14.74 6.57
C GLU A 127 -8.51 -15.56 7.66
N GLY A 128 -7.70 -14.88 8.47
CA GLY A 128 -6.92 -15.48 9.56
C GLY A 128 -5.68 -16.26 9.11
N ASP A 129 -5.39 -16.35 7.81
CA ASP A 129 -4.10 -16.87 7.35
C ASP A 129 -2.97 -15.95 7.81
N VAL A 130 -1.82 -16.55 8.12
CA VAL A 130 -0.64 -15.84 8.59
C VAL A 130 0.47 -15.93 7.57
N LEU A 131 1.04 -14.79 7.21
CA LEU A 131 2.27 -14.69 6.43
C LEU A 131 3.42 -14.31 7.38
N ASP A 132 4.37 -15.24 7.52
CA ASP A 132 5.56 -15.07 8.37
C ASP A 132 6.68 -14.39 7.57
N LEU A 133 7.09 -13.19 8.01
CA LEU A 133 8.16 -12.40 7.42
C LEU A 133 9.48 -12.51 8.20
N GLY A 134 9.52 -13.31 9.27
CA GLY A 134 10.63 -13.43 10.21
C GLY A 134 10.23 -12.93 11.61
N HIS A 135 10.56 -11.67 11.91
CA HIS A 135 10.16 -11.01 13.14
C HIS A 135 8.68 -10.60 13.14
N HIS A 136 8.22 -10.06 12.02
CA HIS A 136 6.85 -9.66 11.76
C HIS A 136 6.02 -10.86 11.27
N LYS A 137 4.79 -10.93 11.79
CA LYS A 137 3.78 -11.88 11.33
C LYS A 137 2.54 -11.10 11.03
N VAL A 138 2.15 -11.11 9.75
CA VAL A 138 0.94 -10.42 9.33
C VAL A 138 -0.20 -11.42 9.16
N THR A 139 -1.40 -11.02 9.54
CA THR A 139 -2.64 -11.78 9.35
C THR A 139 -3.63 -10.96 8.55
N PHE A 140 -4.51 -11.63 7.82
CA PHE A 140 -5.47 -10.98 6.92
C PHE A 140 -6.89 -11.04 7.48
N ALA A 141 -7.65 -9.96 7.35
CA ALA A 141 -9.08 -9.94 7.63
C ALA A 141 -9.85 -9.40 6.42
N MET A 142 -10.92 -10.08 6.01
CA MET A 142 -11.66 -9.70 4.81
C MET A 142 -12.68 -8.62 5.17
N ILE A 143 -12.72 -7.53 4.40
CA ILE A 143 -13.68 -6.43 4.58
C ILE A 143 -14.43 -6.18 3.26
N PRO A 144 -15.11 -7.21 2.71
CA PRO A 144 -15.74 -7.09 1.40
C PRO A 144 -16.77 -5.97 1.39
N MET A 145 -16.79 -5.21 0.29
CA MET A 145 -17.63 -4.02 0.11
C MET A 145 -17.25 -2.84 1.04
N VAL A 146 -16.02 -2.82 1.55
CA VAL A 146 -15.41 -1.66 2.21
C VAL A 146 -14.18 -1.21 1.39
N HIS A 147 -14.35 -0.63 0.21
CA HIS A 147 -15.61 -0.40 -0.52
C HIS A 147 -15.76 -1.31 -1.77
N TRP A 148 -14.78 -2.16 -2.06
CA TRP A 148 -14.79 -3.07 -3.20
C TRP A 148 -14.92 -4.54 -2.76
N PRO A 149 -15.35 -5.47 -3.65
CA PRO A 149 -15.65 -6.85 -3.27
C PRO A 149 -14.45 -7.65 -2.77
N GLU A 150 -13.23 -7.28 -3.16
CA GLU A 150 -11.97 -7.90 -2.76
C GLU A 150 -11.31 -7.25 -1.56
N SER A 151 -11.81 -6.12 -1.05
CA SER A 151 -11.12 -5.38 -0.01
C SER A 151 -10.82 -6.27 1.20
N MET A 152 -9.57 -6.22 1.65
CA MET A 152 -9.09 -6.86 2.87
C MET A 152 -8.16 -5.90 3.62
N VAL A 153 -7.86 -6.21 4.87
CA VAL A 153 -6.86 -5.49 5.67
C VAL A 153 -5.78 -6.45 6.12
N THR A 154 -4.57 -5.90 6.24
CA THR A 154 -3.41 -6.62 6.76
C THR A 154 -3.07 -6.10 8.16
N TYR A 155 -2.97 -7.00 9.14
CA TYR A 155 -2.60 -6.64 10.51
C TYR A 155 -1.26 -7.28 10.89
N ASP A 156 -0.27 -6.45 11.22
CA ASP A 156 0.97 -6.93 11.83
C ASP A 156 0.76 -7.21 13.32
N THR A 157 0.81 -8.50 13.66
CA THR A 157 0.62 -8.97 15.03
C THR A 157 1.82 -8.69 15.94
N THR A 158 2.97 -8.33 15.36
CA THR A 158 4.20 -8.04 16.12
C THR A 158 4.18 -6.63 16.69
N ASP A 159 3.98 -5.61 15.86
CA ASP A 159 3.97 -4.21 16.31
C ASP A 159 2.56 -3.66 16.59
N GLY A 160 1.51 -4.40 16.24
CA GLY A 160 0.12 -3.96 16.41
C GLY A 160 -0.32 -2.91 15.38
N VAL A 161 0.22 -2.98 14.17
CA VAL A 161 -0.07 -2.05 13.08
C VAL A 161 -1.15 -2.63 12.16
N LEU A 162 -2.21 -1.87 11.92
CA LEU A 162 -3.25 -2.18 10.94
C LEU A 162 -2.99 -1.39 9.66
N PHE A 163 -2.77 -2.10 8.55
CA PHE A 163 -2.83 -1.54 7.21
C PHE A 163 -4.28 -1.65 6.73
N SER A 164 -4.99 -0.53 6.75
CA SER A 164 -6.45 -0.51 6.60
C SER A 164 -6.95 -0.22 5.18
N THR A 165 -6.04 -0.10 4.20
CA THR A 165 -6.35 0.36 2.84
C THR A 165 -7.20 1.64 2.87
N ASP A 166 -8.28 1.72 2.10
CA ASP A 166 -9.23 2.84 2.11
C ASP A 166 -9.97 3.04 3.43
N ALA A 167 -10.11 2.00 4.25
CA ALA A 167 -10.83 2.15 5.51
C ALA A 167 -10.09 3.14 6.42
N PHE A 168 -10.83 4.08 6.99
CA PHE A 168 -10.33 5.21 7.79
C PHE A 168 -9.52 6.26 7.01
N GLY A 169 -9.49 6.17 5.67
CA GLY A 169 -8.84 7.15 4.81
C GLY A 169 -9.59 8.47 4.70
N GLY A 170 -8.92 9.47 4.13
CA GLY A 170 -9.48 10.76 3.77
C GLY A 170 -8.64 11.45 2.69
N PHE A 171 -9.23 12.42 1.99
CA PHE A 171 -8.56 13.11 0.89
C PHE A 171 -7.74 14.31 1.35
N SER A 172 -6.42 14.17 1.34
CA SER A 172 -5.48 15.31 1.36
C SER A 172 -4.10 14.83 0.99
N ALA A 173 -3.29 15.66 0.33
CA ALA A 173 -1.86 15.42 0.29
C ALA A 173 -1.24 15.70 1.67
N LEU A 174 -0.19 14.96 2.02
CA LEU A 174 0.56 15.14 3.27
C LEU A 174 1.45 16.39 3.21
N GLU A 175 1.51 17.14 4.31
CA GLU A 175 2.24 18.43 4.43
C GLU A 175 3.42 18.35 5.40
N GLY A 176 4.29 17.35 5.21
CA GLY A 176 5.55 17.23 5.95
C GLY A 176 5.50 16.35 7.19
N GLY A 177 4.30 15.99 7.66
CA GLY A 177 4.06 14.94 8.67
C GLY A 177 3.18 13.82 8.13
N ILE A 178 3.19 12.67 8.81
CA ILE A 178 2.29 11.53 8.54
C ILE A 178 1.62 10.97 9.80
N PHE A 179 2.02 11.45 10.97
CA PHE A 179 1.41 11.10 12.25
C PHE A 179 0.42 12.18 12.67
N ASP A 180 -0.57 11.80 13.48
CA ASP A 180 -1.62 12.71 13.95
C ASP A 180 -1.08 13.84 14.84
N ASP A 181 0.00 13.59 15.57
CA ASP A 181 0.71 14.58 16.37
C ASP A 181 1.60 15.54 15.55
N GLU A 182 1.77 15.29 14.26
CA GLU A 182 2.49 16.14 13.31
C GLU A 182 1.56 16.96 12.41
N LEU A 183 0.27 16.65 12.39
CA LEU A 183 -0.70 17.18 11.43
C LEU A 183 -1.76 18.07 12.10
N ASP A 184 -2.32 19.01 11.32
CA ASP A 184 -3.51 19.75 11.74
C ASP A 184 -4.75 18.86 11.60
N MET A 185 -5.04 18.08 12.64
CA MET A 185 -6.12 17.10 12.64
C MET A 185 -7.51 17.72 12.43
N VAL A 186 -7.70 19.02 12.73
CA VAL A 186 -8.98 19.69 12.45
C VAL A 186 -9.29 19.67 10.96
N HIS A 187 -8.27 19.79 10.10
CA HIS A 187 -8.45 19.65 8.65
C HIS A 187 -8.88 18.23 8.26
N TYR A 188 -8.19 17.22 8.79
CA TYR A 188 -8.41 15.82 8.41
C TYR A 188 -9.72 15.24 8.94
N GLU A 189 -10.23 15.69 10.10
CA GLU A 189 -11.54 15.27 10.62
C GLU A 189 -12.70 15.53 9.65
N TYR A 190 -12.61 16.55 8.80
CA TYR A 190 -13.63 16.85 7.79
C TYR A 190 -13.43 16.09 6.46
N GLU A 191 -12.26 15.49 6.25
CA GLU A 191 -11.92 14.76 5.02
C GLU A 191 -12.03 13.23 5.19
N ILE A 192 -12.12 12.74 6.42
CA ILE A 192 -12.36 11.32 6.72
C ILE A 192 -13.83 11.00 6.40
N LEU A 193 -14.05 10.05 5.48
CA LEU A 193 -15.38 9.61 5.02
C LEU A 193 -15.85 8.34 5.74
#